data_AF-A0A399WEB9-F1
#
_entry.id   AF-A0A399WEB9-F1
#
_cell.length_a   1.000
_cell.length_b   1.000
_cell.length_c   1.000
_cell.angle_alpha   90.00
_cell.angle_beta   90.00
_cell.angle_gamma   90.00
#
_symmetry.space_group_name_H-M   'P 1'
#
loop_
_entity.id
_entity.type
_entity.pdbx_description
1 polymer ?
#
loop_
_entity_poly.entity_id
_entity_poly.type
_entity_poly.pdbx_seq_one_letter_code
_entity_poly.pdbx_strand_id
1 'polypeptide(L)'
;MIYFSLAIGLIMVVFLSFAICGLWTKYANLKTVKGFLFPGTIVHELSHAFLCLITGTTIKELNLFTSNNTGIKYDKPKVPFLFDFAIASAPIFGCAFFIFFISKILSNPINLNSTFPQEIHFTVKGFFDLIRHLLDTVWVTFNTFRDHLHLKNIRHIFFVLTIIIFTVSMAPHKQDIKHLVLGFGILSLIFFFLEKVDIRLLKYHGWDFFIKKLWGITTLSISVLATLLFFTLTIMGFIKGYRLTFGHKGSSK
;
A
#
# COMPACT_ATOMS: atom_id res chain seq x y z
N MET A 1 -9.51 -16.44 11.95
CA MET A 1 -8.18 -16.38 11.27
C MET A 1 -8.07 -15.27 10.22
N ILE A 2 -9.08 -15.02 9.37
CA ILE A 2 -9.00 -14.04 8.26
C ILE A 2 -8.65 -12.61 8.70
N TYR A 3 -9.16 -12.14 9.84
CA TYR A 3 -8.87 -10.80 10.38
C TYR A 3 -7.39 -10.60 10.66
N PHE A 4 -6.75 -11.67 11.12
CA PHE A 4 -5.35 -11.69 11.47
C PHE A 4 -4.46 -11.55 10.22
N SER A 5 -4.74 -12.38 9.22
CA SER A 5 -4.07 -12.31 7.92
C SER A 5 -4.30 -10.96 7.23
N LEU A 6 -5.50 -10.39 7.37
CA LEU A 6 -5.81 -9.07 6.82
C LEU A 6 -4.97 -7.96 7.48
N ALA A 7 -4.82 -8.00 8.80
CA ALA A 7 -3.96 -7.05 9.51
C ALA A 7 -2.50 -7.16 9.06
N ILE A 8 -1.97 -8.39 8.92
CA ILE A 8 -0.63 -8.60 8.33
C ILE A 8 -0.56 -8.04 6.91
N GLY A 9 -1.57 -8.31 6.08
CA GLY A 9 -1.62 -7.81 4.71
C GLY A 9 -1.58 -6.29 4.64
N LEU A 10 -2.35 -5.59 5.49
CA LEU A 10 -2.34 -4.13 5.56
C LEU A 10 -1.01 -3.57 6.07
N ILE A 11 -0.42 -4.21 7.09
CA ILE A 11 0.93 -3.86 7.57
C ILE A 11 1.96 -4.06 6.44
N MET A 12 1.83 -5.12 5.65
CA MET A 12 2.70 -5.38 4.51
C MET A 12 2.53 -4.33 3.40
N VAL A 13 1.30 -3.91 3.09
CA VAL A 13 1.04 -2.79 2.17
C VAL A 13 1.74 -1.52 2.65
N VAL A 14 1.66 -1.21 3.94
CA VAL A 14 2.35 -0.07 4.55
C VAL A 14 3.87 -0.14 4.32
N PHE A 15 4.50 -1.26 4.64
CA PHE A 15 5.96 -1.38 4.49
C PHE A 15 6.40 -1.42 3.03
N LEU A 16 5.68 -2.12 2.15
CA LEU A 16 6.02 -2.21 0.73
C LEU A 16 5.87 -0.85 0.03
N SER A 17 4.77 -0.14 0.27
CA SER A 17 4.55 1.20 -0.29
C SER A 17 5.59 2.20 0.22
N PHE A 18 5.88 2.20 1.52
CA PHE A 18 6.92 3.04 2.12
C PHE A 18 8.31 2.75 1.52
N ALA A 19 8.66 1.47 1.36
CA ALA A 19 9.94 1.06 0.76
C ALA A 19 10.06 1.55 -0.69
N ILE A 20 9.04 1.35 -1.52
CA ILE A 20 9.05 1.75 -2.93
C ILE A 20 9.13 3.28 -3.05
N CYS A 21 8.29 4.01 -2.33
CA CYS A 21 8.31 5.47 -2.33
C CYS A 21 9.67 6.01 -1.87
N GLY A 22 10.24 5.45 -0.81
CA GLY A 22 11.58 5.80 -0.33
C GLY A 22 12.71 5.49 -1.33
N LEU A 23 12.62 4.36 -2.05
CA LEU A 23 13.58 4.01 -3.10
C LEU A 23 13.47 4.92 -4.31
N TRP A 24 12.26 5.17 -4.81
CA TRP A 24 12.02 6.01 -5.98
C TRP A 24 12.46 7.45 -5.72
N THR A 25 12.14 8.01 -4.55
CA THR A 25 12.58 9.36 -4.19
C THR A 25 14.09 9.49 -4.00
N LYS A 26 14.78 8.40 -3.63
CA LYS A 26 16.24 8.37 -3.46
C LYS A 26 17.01 8.19 -4.77
N TYR A 27 16.49 7.38 -5.70
CA TYR A 27 17.23 6.94 -6.89
C TYR A 27 16.72 7.52 -8.20
N ALA A 28 15.47 7.98 -8.27
CA ALA A 28 14.91 8.64 -9.45
C ALA A 28 14.84 10.16 -9.24
N ASN A 29 14.53 10.89 -10.32
CA ASN A 29 14.36 12.34 -10.24
C ASN A 29 13.17 12.68 -9.34
N LEU A 30 13.43 13.40 -8.25
CA LEU A 30 12.44 13.75 -7.25
C LEU A 30 11.23 14.48 -7.84
N LYS A 31 11.44 15.41 -8.79
CA LYS A 31 10.34 16.16 -9.42
C LYS A 31 9.46 15.24 -10.27
N THR A 32 10.08 14.32 -11.01
CA THR A 32 9.35 13.35 -11.84
C THR A 32 8.53 12.37 -10.99
N VAL A 33 9.12 11.82 -9.92
CA VAL A 33 8.40 10.90 -9.01
C VAL A 33 7.24 11.61 -8.34
N LYS A 34 7.46 12.83 -7.82
CA LYS A 34 6.39 13.61 -7.18
C LYS A 34 5.29 14.01 -8.16
N GLY A 35 5.65 14.40 -9.39
CA GLY A 35 4.67 14.70 -10.45
C GLY A 35 3.85 13.48 -10.85
N PHE A 36 4.50 12.32 -11.00
CA PHE A 36 3.83 11.07 -11.34
C PHE A 36 2.86 10.60 -10.24
N LEU A 37 3.28 10.70 -8.98
CA LEU A 37 2.46 10.31 -7.81
C LEU A 37 1.51 11.42 -7.33
N PHE A 38 1.49 12.57 -8.01
CA PHE A 38 0.72 13.74 -7.58
C PHE A 38 -0.79 13.45 -7.40
N PRO A 39 -1.48 12.76 -8.34
CA PRO A 39 -2.90 12.44 -8.16
C PRO A 39 -3.16 11.59 -6.90
N GLY A 40 -2.27 10.64 -6.62
CA GLY A 40 -2.35 9.81 -5.42
C GLY A 40 -2.03 10.58 -4.15
N THR A 41 -1.09 11.53 -4.21
CA THR A 41 -0.74 12.42 -3.09
C THR A 41 -1.90 13.34 -2.71
N ILE A 42 -2.66 13.84 -3.70
CA ILE A 42 -3.88 14.62 -3.42
C ILE A 42 -4.88 13.76 -2.64
N VAL A 43 -5.16 12.55 -3.12
CA VAL A 43 -6.09 11.64 -2.42
C VAL A 43 -5.58 11.30 -1.02
N HIS A 44 -4.26 11.11 -0.86
CA HIS A 44 -3.63 10.84 0.42
C HIS A 44 -3.90 11.96 1.44
N GLU A 45 -3.55 13.21 1.10
CA GLU A 45 -3.68 14.35 2.00
C GLU A 45 -5.16 14.74 2.24
N LEU A 46 -6.01 14.60 1.22
CA LEU A 46 -7.46 14.79 1.39
C LEU A 46 -8.09 13.73 2.30
N SER A 47 -7.58 12.50 2.28
CA SER A 47 -8.07 11.44 3.18
C SER A 47 -7.73 11.76 4.64
N HIS A 48 -6.53 12.25 4.92
CA HIS A 48 -6.19 12.78 6.25
C HIS A 48 -7.10 13.94 6.63
N ALA A 49 -7.26 14.94 5.76
CA ALA A 49 -8.09 16.11 6.03
C ALA A 49 -9.55 15.71 6.34
N PHE A 50 -10.11 14.79 5.56
CA PHE A 50 -11.47 14.28 5.75
C PHE A 50 -11.65 13.64 7.12
N LEU A 51 -10.73 12.76 7.55
CA LEU A 51 -10.79 12.12 8.87
C LEU A 51 -10.50 13.12 10.00
N CYS A 52 -9.64 14.11 9.80
CA CYS A 52 -9.45 15.21 10.76
C CYS A 52 -10.77 15.96 10.98
N LEU A 53 -11.52 16.29 9.92
CA LEU A 53 -12.81 16.97 10.04
C LEU A 53 -13.85 16.11 10.78
N ILE A 54 -13.96 14.82 10.45
CA ILE A 54 -14.89 13.89 11.11
C ILE A 54 -14.57 13.73 12.60
N THR A 55 -13.28 13.63 12.94
CA THR A 55 -12.83 13.47 14.33
C THR A 55 -12.85 14.78 15.14
N GLY A 56 -13.18 15.91 14.49
CA GLY A 56 -13.17 17.24 15.11
C GLY A 56 -11.76 17.71 15.48
N THR A 57 -10.75 17.24 14.75
CA THR A 57 -9.34 17.61 14.91
C THR A 57 -9.03 18.85 14.06
N THR A 58 -8.42 19.87 14.66
CA THR A 58 -8.11 21.12 13.97
C THR A 58 -6.95 20.95 12.98
N ILE A 59 -7.20 21.29 11.72
CA ILE A 59 -6.18 21.33 10.66
C ILE A 59 -5.50 22.70 10.72
N LYS A 60 -4.19 22.73 10.93
CA LYS A 60 -3.38 23.98 10.95
C LYS A 60 -2.94 24.40 9.57
N GLU A 61 -2.47 23.43 8.80
CA GLU A 61 -1.95 23.64 7.46
C GLU A 61 -2.38 22.47 6.59
N LEU A 62 -2.88 22.77 5.39
CA LEU A 62 -3.12 21.80 4.34
C LEU A 62 -2.41 22.29 3.08
N ASN A 63 -1.43 21.52 2.65
CA ASN A 63 -0.57 21.83 1.53
C ASN A 63 -0.56 20.67 0.53
N LEU A 64 -1.42 20.80 -0.47
CA LEU A 64 -1.58 19.79 -1.52
C LEU A 64 -0.47 19.87 -2.59
N PHE A 65 0.22 21.01 -2.71
CA PHE A 65 1.10 21.30 -3.85
C PHE A 65 2.59 21.36 -3.49
N THR A 66 2.94 21.48 -2.20
CA THR A 66 4.33 21.68 -1.78
C THR A 66 4.81 20.48 -0.96
N SER A 67 5.70 19.70 -1.55
CA SER A 67 6.09 18.38 -1.07
C SER A 67 7.31 18.39 -0.13
N ASN A 68 7.52 19.46 0.65
CA ASN A 68 8.73 19.61 1.46
C ASN A 68 8.58 19.22 2.95
N ASN A 69 7.37 18.99 3.43
CA ASN A 69 7.11 18.35 4.72
C ASN A 69 5.63 17.93 4.73
N THR A 70 5.30 16.87 5.50
CA THR A 70 3.95 16.33 5.74
C THR A 70 2.83 17.26 5.25
N GLY A 71 2.16 16.89 4.15
CA GLY A 71 1.26 17.79 3.42
C GLY A 71 0.09 18.29 4.25
N ILE A 72 -0.17 17.67 5.39
CA ILE A 72 -1.09 18.15 6.41
C ILE A 72 -0.41 18.26 7.77
N LYS A 73 -0.70 19.35 8.48
CA LYS A 73 -0.41 19.49 9.92
C LYS A 73 -1.71 19.64 10.67
N TYR A 74 -1.91 18.82 11.67
CA TYR A 74 -3.10 18.82 12.51
C TYR A 74 -2.70 18.80 13.99
N ASP A 75 -3.58 19.33 14.85
CA ASP A 75 -3.40 19.26 16.30
C ASP A 75 -3.60 17.83 16.84
N LYS A 76 -3.19 17.59 18.09
CA LYS A 76 -3.52 16.31 18.73
C LYS A 76 -5.04 16.10 18.75
N PRO A 77 -5.54 14.95 18.26
CA PRO A 77 -6.96 14.66 18.28
C PRO A 77 -7.53 14.61 19.70
N LYS A 78 -8.85 14.86 19.82
CA LYS A 78 -9.56 14.84 21.11
C LYS A 78 -9.46 13.48 21.83
N VAL A 79 -9.52 12.39 21.06
CA VAL A 79 -9.32 11.02 21.56
C VAL A 79 -7.99 10.50 20.99
N PRO A 80 -6.88 10.66 21.74
CA PRO A 80 -5.57 10.19 21.28
C PRO A 80 -5.61 8.67 21.10
N PHE A 81 -4.70 8.15 20.28
CA PHE A 81 -4.63 6.74 19.89
C PHE A 81 -5.71 6.29 18.90
N LEU A 82 -7.01 6.38 19.22
CA LEU A 82 -8.09 5.94 18.33
C LEU A 82 -8.19 6.84 17.09
N PHE A 83 -8.24 8.15 17.30
CA PHE A 83 -8.33 9.09 16.17
C PHE A 83 -6.99 9.24 15.46
N ASP A 84 -5.86 9.08 16.18
CA ASP A 84 -4.54 9.02 15.54
C ASP A 84 -4.48 7.85 14.55
N PHE A 85 -4.95 6.65 14.94
CA PHE A 85 -5.02 5.51 14.05
C PHE A 85 -6.01 5.73 12.89
N ALA A 86 -7.19 6.29 13.16
CA ALA A 86 -8.18 6.57 12.12
C ALA A 86 -7.65 7.56 11.07
N ILE A 87 -7.02 8.65 11.51
CA ILE A 87 -6.39 9.64 10.63
C ILE A 87 -5.21 9.02 9.89
N ALA A 88 -4.32 8.28 10.58
CA ALA A 88 -3.14 7.65 9.99
C ALA A 88 -3.50 6.59 8.92
N SER A 89 -4.60 5.85 9.12
CA SER A 89 -5.07 4.83 8.17
C SER A 89 -5.92 5.38 7.03
N ALA A 90 -6.39 6.63 7.14
CA ALA A 90 -7.25 7.25 6.15
C ALA A 90 -6.69 7.19 4.72
N PRO A 91 -5.40 7.50 4.45
CA PRO A 91 -4.86 7.44 3.10
C PRO A 91 -4.87 6.03 2.49
N ILE A 92 -4.65 4.99 3.30
CA ILE A 92 -4.69 3.60 2.84
C ILE A 92 -6.08 3.28 2.30
N PHE A 93 -7.11 3.61 3.08
CA PHE A 93 -8.49 3.38 2.69
C PHE A 93 -8.96 4.30 1.56
N GLY A 94 -8.49 5.56 1.53
CA GLY A 94 -8.78 6.52 0.46
C GLY A 94 -8.21 6.06 -0.88
N CYS A 95 -6.92 5.71 -0.93
CA CYS A 95 -6.30 5.16 -2.13
C CYS A 95 -6.94 3.83 -2.54
N ALA A 96 -7.26 2.95 -1.59
CA ALA A 96 -7.97 1.69 -1.85
C ALA A 96 -9.36 1.92 -2.48
N PHE A 97 -10.10 2.91 -1.98
CA PHE A 97 -11.40 3.30 -2.51
C PHE A 97 -11.29 3.77 -3.97
N PHE A 98 -10.30 4.61 -4.30
CA PHE A 98 -10.09 5.07 -5.67
C PHE A 98 -9.66 3.94 -6.61
N ILE A 99 -8.81 3.01 -6.16
CA ILE A 99 -8.46 1.80 -6.93
C ILE A 99 -9.73 1.01 -7.27
N PHE A 100 -10.57 0.74 -6.25
CA PHE A 100 -11.82 0.01 -6.44
C PHE A 100 -12.78 0.72 -7.39
N PHE A 101 -12.97 2.04 -7.20
CA PHE A 101 -13.89 2.84 -7.99
C PHE A 101 -13.46 2.95 -9.45
N ILE A 102 -12.18 3.25 -9.70
CA ILE A 102 -11.64 3.35 -11.06
C ILE A 102 -11.63 1.99 -11.74
N SER A 103 -11.28 0.91 -11.02
CA SER A 103 -11.37 -0.46 -11.54
C SER A 103 -12.79 -0.78 -12.04
N LYS A 104 -13.82 -0.41 -11.26
CA LYS A 104 -15.22 -0.60 -11.64
C LYS A 104 -15.63 0.24 -12.86
N ILE A 105 -15.23 1.52 -12.93
CA ILE A 105 -15.48 2.38 -14.10
C ILE A 105 -14.85 1.76 -15.36
N LEU A 106 -13.63 1.22 -15.22
CA LEU A 106 -12.92 0.56 -16.30
C LEU A 106 -13.37 -0.89 -16.52
N SER A 107 -14.49 -1.33 -15.94
CA SER A 107 -15.04 -2.70 -16.01
C SER A 107 -14.02 -3.81 -15.73
N ASN A 108 -13.12 -3.59 -14.76
CA ASN A 108 -12.11 -4.55 -14.31
C ASN A 108 -11.29 -5.15 -15.47
N PRO A 109 -10.48 -4.35 -16.17
CA PRO A 109 -9.83 -4.77 -17.41
C PRO A 109 -8.76 -5.85 -17.17
N ILE A 110 -8.26 -5.99 -15.95
CA ILE A 110 -7.28 -6.99 -15.55
C ILE A 110 -7.72 -7.58 -14.21
N ASN A 111 -7.98 -8.88 -14.19
CA ASN A 111 -8.27 -9.61 -12.95
C ASN A 111 -6.97 -10.22 -12.41
N LEU A 112 -6.37 -9.56 -11.44
CA LEU A 112 -5.17 -10.06 -10.78
C LEU A 112 -5.59 -11.06 -9.70
N ASN A 113 -5.54 -12.35 -10.04
CA ASN A 113 -5.68 -13.42 -9.06
C ASN A 113 -4.43 -13.47 -8.18
N SER A 114 -4.52 -12.93 -6.96
CA SER A 114 -3.44 -13.02 -5.99
C SER A 114 -3.41 -14.41 -5.34
N THR A 115 -2.26 -15.07 -5.34
CA THR A 115 -2.01 -16.31 -4.60
C THR A 115 -1.66 -16.08 -3.13
N PHE A 116 -1.79 -14.84 -2.63
CA PHE A 116 -1.47 -14.49 -1.26
C PHE A 116 -2.38 -15.23 -0.26
N PRO A 117 -1.81 -15.94 0.72
CA PRO A 117 -2.57 -16.86 1.57
C PRO A 117 -3.51 -16.11 2.51
N GLN A 118 -4.73 -16.65 2.70
CA GLN A 118 -5.69 -16.15 3.69
C GLN A 118 -5.38 -16.57 5.12
N GLU A 119 -4.44 -17.49 5.31
CA GLU A 119 -4.00 -17.97 6.64
C GLU A 119 -2.48 -17.92 6.73
N ILE A 120 -1.97 -17.20 7.73
CA ILE A 120 -0.53 -17.06 7.98
C ILE A 120 -0.23 -17.65 9.35
N HIS A 121 0.67 -18.64 9.40
CA HIS A 121 1.11 -19.26 10.65
C HIS A 121 2.40 -18.61 11.16
N PHE A 122 2.46 -18.22 12.43
CA PHE A 122 3.68 -17.73 13.06
C PHE A 122 4.62 -18.87 13.48
N THR A 123 5.33 -19.39 12.50
CA THR A 123 6.45 -20.29 12.73
C THR A 123 7.63 -19.83 11.87
N VAL A 124 8.84 -20.28 12.19
CA VAL A 124 10.01 -20.02 11.31
C VAL A 124 9.73 -20.50 9.89
N LYS A 125 9.07 -21.66 9.75
CA LYS A 125 8.56 -22.17 8.47
C LYS A 125 7.59 -21.18 7.81
N GLY A 126 6.62 -20.67 8.56
CA GLY A 126 5.65 -19.68 8.07
C GLY A 126 6.28 -18.37 7.58
N PHE A 127 7.41 -17.94 8.13
CA PHE A 127 8.16 -16.81 7.60
C PHE A 127 8.76 -17.09 6.20
N PHE A 128 9.38 -18.27 6.02
CA PHE A 128 9.88 -18.67 4.71
C PHE A 128 8.74 -18.91 3.70
N ASP A 129 7.62 -19.45 4.16
CA ASP A 129 6.41 -19.59 3.35
C ASP A 129 5.90 -18.21 2.90
N LEU A 130 5.91 -17.20 3.78
CA LEU A 130 5.54 -15.82 3.42
C LEU A 130 6.44 -15.24 2.32
N ILE A 131 7.76 -15.43 2.42
CA ILE A 131 8.71 -15.01 1.37
C ILE A 131 8.41 -15.73 0.05
N ARG A 132 8.16 -17.04 0.10
CA ARG A 132 7.81 -17.83 -1.08
C ARG A 132 6.53 -17.31 -1.72
N HIS A 133 5.49 -17.06 -0.93
CA HIS A 133 4.24 -16.48 -1.41
C HIS A 133 4.43 -15.10 -2.03
N LEU A 134 5.32 -14.27 -1.51
CA LEU A 134 5.66 -12.98 -2.13
C LEU A 134 6.32 -13.18 -3.51
N LEU A 135 7.28 -14.09 -3.62
CA LEU A 135 7.93 -14.39 -4.91
C LEU A 135 6.95 -15.00 -5.92
N ASP A 136 6.11 -15.94 -5.48
CA ASP A 136 5.04 -16.53 -6.29
C ASP A 136 4.06 -15.45 -6.76
N THR A 137 3.72 -14.51 -5.87
CA THR A 137 2.86 -13.38 -6.19
C THR A 137 3.49 -12.48 -7.25
N VAL A 138 4.79 -12.19 -7.16
CA VAL A 138 5.53 -11.43 -8.20
C VAL A 138 5.47 -12.16 -9.54
N TRP A 139 5.73 -13.46 -9.54
CA TRP A 139 5.73 -14.28 -10.75
C TRP A 139 4.35 -14.32 -11.42
N VAL A 140 3.29 -14.60 -10.64
CA VAL A 140 1.91 -14.63 -11.14
C VAL A 140 1.50 -13.27 -11.68
N THR A 141 1.76 -12.20 -10.93
CA THR A 141 1.42 -10.83 -11.34
C THR A 141 2.11 -10.44 -12.64
N PHE A 142 3.40 -10.76 -12.77
CA PHE A 142 4.16 -10.51 -13.98
C PHE A 142 3.59 -11.27 -15.19
N ASN A 143 3.30 -12.57 -15.04
CA ASN A 143 2.70 -13.37 -16.12
C ASN A 143 1.31 -12.87 -16.49
N THR A 144 0.47 -12.52 -15.52
CA THR A 144 -0.86 -11.96 -15.79
C THR A 144 -0.76 -10.65 -16.58
N PHE A 145 0.17 -9.76 -16.22
CA PHE A 145 0.40 -8.56 -17.03
C PHE A 145 0.93 -8.92 -18.41
N ARG A 146 1.91 -9.81 -18.53
CA ARG A 146 2.45 -10.20 -19.83
C ARG A 146 1.39 -10.77 -20.76
N ASP A 147 0.49 -11.60 -20.24
CA ASP A 147 -0.45 -12.38 -21.05
C ASP A 147 -1.76 -11.62 -21.31
N HIS A 148 -2.20 -10.74 -20.41
CA HIS A 148 -3.48 -10.02 -20.51
C HIS A 148 -3.36 -8.51 -20.76
N LEU A 149 -2.15 -7.93 -20.72
CA LEU A 149 -1.96 -6.50 -20.99
C LEU A 149 -1.93 -6.22 -22.50
N HIS A 150 -3.08 -5.82 -23.03
CA HIS A 150 -3.14 -5.28 -24.39
C HIS A 150 -2.78 -3.80 -24.39
N LEU A 151 -1.51 -3.47 -24.70
CA LEU A 151 -1.02 -2.08 -24.78
C LEU A 151 -1.76 -1.20 -25.81
N LYS A 152 -2.49 -1.81 -26.75
CA LYS A 152 -3.35 -1.07 -27.69
C LYS A 152 -4.65 -0.57 -27.03
N ASN A 153 -5.04 -1.12 -25.88
CA ASN A 153 -6.26 -0.75 -25.18
C ASN A 153 -5.94 0.27 -24.07
N ILE A 154 -6.38 1.51 -24.28
CA ILE A 154 -6.16 2.63 -23.35
C ILE A 154 -6.68 2.34 -21.92
N ARG A 155 -7.73 1.52 -21.79
CA ARG A 155 -8.29 1.12 -20.48
C ARG A 155 -7.27 0.32 -19.68
N HIS A 156 -6.54 -0.58 -20.31
CA HIS A 156 -5.56 -1.40 -19.62
C HIS A 156 -4.39 -0.54 -19.13
N ILE A 157 -3.91 0.38 -19.96
CA ILE A 157 -2.86 1.33 -19.58
C ILE A 157 -3.31 2.20 -18.40
N PHE A 158 -4.50 2.80 -18.49
CA PHE A 158 -5.01 3.67 -17.44
C PHE A 158 -5.23 2.91 -16.12
N PHE A 159 -5.68 1.66 -16.19
CA PHE A 159 -5.79 0.80 -15.01
C PHE A 159 -4.43 0.53 -14.37
N VAL A 160 -3.42 0.16 -15.14
CA VAL A 160 -2.05 -0.07 -14.62
C VAL A 160 -1.46 1.19 -13.99
N LEU A 161 -1.62 2.34 -14.65
CA LEU A 161 -1.16 3.62 -14.09
C LEU A 161 -1.88 3.94 -12.77
N THR A 162 -3.20 3.76 -12.74
CA THR A 162 -4.03 3.97 -11.55
C THR A 162 -3.54 3.12 -10.37
N ILE A 163 -3.43 1.80 -10.56
CA ILE A 163 -3.02 0.91 -9.46
C ILE A 163 -1.61 1.24 -8.98
N ILE A 164 -0.67 1.57 -9.86
CA ILE A 164 0.69 1.96 -9.46
C ILE A 164 0.66 3.27 -8.66
N ILE A 165 0.01 4.32 -9.18
CA ILE A 165 -0.04 5.63 -8.52
C ILE A 165 -0.65 5.51 -7.13
N PHE A 166 -1.83 4.86 -7.02
CA PHE A 166 -2.54 4.79 -5.75
C PHE A 166 -1.90 3.82 -4.76
N THR A 167 -1.38 2.67 -5.19
CA THR A 167 -0.71 1.74 -4.26
C THR A 167 0.59 2.31 -3.70
N VAL A 168 1.39 2.99 -4.52
CA VAL A 168 2.62 3.66 -4.04
C VAL A 168 2.26 4.85 -3.14
N SER A 169 1.16 5.56 -3.43
CA SER A 169 0.68 6.68 -2.60
C SER A 169 0.01 6.26 -1.29
N MET A 170 -0.19 4.95 -1.05
CA MET A 170 -0.56 4.44 0.28
C MET A 170 0.58 4.57 1.29
N ALA A 171 1.81 4.88 0.83
CA ALA A 171 2.98 5.06 1.70
C ALA A 171 2.70 6.10 2.79
N PRO A 172 2.69 5.71 4.07
CA PRO A 172 2.38 6.65 5.15
C PRO A 172 3.55 7.57 5.44
N HIS A 173 3.26 8.70 6.09
CA HIS A 173 4.32 9.52 6.69
C HIS A 173 5.03 8.77 7.81
N LYS A 174 6.31 9.07 8.04
CA LYS A 174 7.13 8.39 9.07
C LYS A 174 6.48 8.44 10.47
N GLN A 175 5.79 9.53 10.79
CA GLN A 175 5.10 9.71 12.07
C GLN A 175 3.88 8.80 12.24
N ASP A 176 3.24 8.41 11.13
CA ASP A 176 1.99 7.64 11.12
C ASP A 176 2.23 6.14 11.21
N ILE A 177 3.42 5.66 10.82
CA ILE A 177 3.78 4.23 10.84
C ILE A 177 3.54 3.60 12.22
N LYS A 178 3.93 4.27 13.30
CA LYS A 178 3.74 3.73 14.66
C LYS A 178 2.26 3.53 14.98
N HIS A 179 1.41 4.47 14.55
CA HIS A 179 -0.03 4.42 14.80
C HIS A 179 -0.70 3.33 13.96
N LEU A 180 -0.25 3.16 12.71
CA LEU A 180 -0.74 2.11 11.81
C LEU A 180 -0.39 0.71 12.32
N VAL A 181 0.87 0.46 12.64
CA VAL A 181 1.32 -0.87 13.09
C VAL A 181 0.66 -1.23 14.42
N LEU A 182 0.63 -0.31 15.39
CA LEU A 182 -0.04 -0.53 16.67
C LEU A 182 -1.55 -0.70 16.50
N GLY A 183 -2.19 0.14 15.70
CA GLY A 183 -3.63 0.11 15.49
C GLY A 183 -4.10 -1.16 14.79
N PHE A 184 -3.43 -1.58 13.70
CA PHE A 184 -3.74 -2.85 13.04
C PHE A 184 -3.45 -4.06 13.95
N GLY A 185 -2.38 -4.01 14.75
CA GLY A 185 -2.06 -5.04 15.73
C GLY A 185 -3.15 -5.19 16.80
N ILE A 186 -3.61 -4.08 17.39
CA ILE A 186 -4.68 -4.10 18.40
C ILE A 186 -6.01 -4.52 17.78
N LEU A 187 -6.36 -4.00 16.61
CA LEU A 187 -7.59 -4.38 15.90
C LEU A 187 -7.62 -5.88 15.61
N SER A 188 -6.49 -6.44 15.18
CA SER A 188 -6.33 -7.87 14.97
C SER A 188 -6.51 -8.68 16.25
N LEU A 189 -5.98 -8.19 17.37
CA LEU A 189 -6.11 -8.86 18.67
C LEU A 189 -7.57 -8.84 19.15
N ILE A 190 -8.27 -7.71 19.00
CA ILE A 190 -9.69 -7.56 19.33
C ILE A 190 -10.51 -8.58 18.52
N PHE A 191 -10.31 -8.64 17.20
CA PHE A 191 -11.04 -9.60 16.37
C PHE A 191 -10.73 -11.06 16.71
N PHE A 192 -9.49 -11.37 17.09
CA PHE A 192 -9.12 -12.71 17.55
C PHE A 192 -9.88 -13.12 18.82
N PHE A 193 -10.00 -12.22 19.80
CA PHE A 193 -10.78 -12.50 21.01
C PHE A 193 -12.28 -12.58 20.74
N LEU A 194 -12.82 -11.71 19.87
CA LEU A 194 -14.23 -11.77 19.47
C LEU A 194 -14.58 -13.12 18.79
N GLU A 195 -13.68 -13.64 17.94
CA GLU A 195 -13.84 -14.95 17.32
C GLU A 195 -13.80 -16.08 18.36
N LYS A 196 -12.95 -15.99 19.40
CA LYS A 196 -12.90 -16.96 20.51
C LYS A 196 -14.16 -16.97 21.38
N VAL A 197 -14.85 -15.83 21.51
CA VAL A 197 -16.09 -15.69 22.27
C VAL A 197 -17.32 -16.11 21.42
N ASP A 198 -17.10 -16.73 20.26
CA ASP A 198 -18.12 -17.16 19.27
C ASP A 198 -18.99 -16.03 18.70
N ILE A 199 -18.54 -14.77 18.84
CA ILE A 199 -19.16 -13.62 18.17
C ILE A 199 -18.64 -13.58 16.73
N ARG A 200 -19.28 -14.37 15.86
CA ARG A 200 -18.92 -14.45 14.44
C ARG A 200 -19.46 -13.25 13.66
N LEU A 201 -18.70 -12.15 13.64
CA LEU A 201 -19.03 -10.96 12.84
C LEU A 201 -19.23 -11.26 11.34
N LEU A 202 -18.62 -12.33 10.82
CA LEU A 202 -18.80 -12.82 9.44
C LEU A 202 -20.25 -13.25 9.14
N LYS A 203 -21.09 -13.49 10.15
CA LYS A 203 -22.51 -13.81 9.96
C LYS A 203 -23.29 -12.60 9.43
N TYR A 204 -22.80 -11.38 9.67
CA TYR A 204 -23.42 -10.16 9.14
C TYR A 204 -22.99 -9.94 7.69
N HIS A 205 -23.96 -9.99 6.78
CA HIS A 205 -23.73 -9.88 5.33
C HIS A 205 -22.92 -8.63 4.93
N GLY A 206 -23.19 -7.47 5.55
CA GLY A 206 -22.45 -6.24 5.28
C GLY A 206 -20.97 -6.32 5.68
N TRP A 207 -20.68 -7.00 6.80
CA TRP A 207 -19.32 -7.17 7.29
C TRP A 207 -18.53 -8.16 6.44
N ASP A 208 -19.12 -9.30 6.08
CA ASP A 208 -18.51 -10.26 5.17
C ASP A 208 -18.17 -9.63 3.81
N PHE A 209 -19.09 -8.85 3.24
CA PHE A 209 -18.84 -8.11 2.00
C PHE A 209 -17.67 -7.15 2.14
N PHE A 210 -17.62 -6.36 3.21
CA PHE A 210 -16.54 -5.41 3.48
C PHE A 210 -15.18 -6.11 3.59
N ILE A 211 -15.10 -7.18 4.39
CA ILE A 211 -13.86 -7.95 4.59
C ILE A 211 -13.38 -8.58 3.29
N LYS A 212 -14.27 -9.18 2.49
CA LYS A 212 -13.91 -9.77 1.18
C LYS A 212 -13.38 -8.72 0.21
N LYS A 213 -13.99 -7.53 0.16
CA LYS A 213 -13.53 -6.44 -0.71
C LYS A 213 -12.20 -5.87 -0.23
N LEU A 214 -12.05 -5.64 1.06
CA LEU A 214 -10.81 -5.13 1.65
C LEU A 214 -9.66 -6.13 1.47
N TRP A 215 -9.94 -7.43 1.64
CA TRP A 215 -8.98 -8.49 1.34
C TRP A 215 -8.51 -8.44 -0.11
N GLY A 216 -9.45 -8.42 -1.07
CA GLY A 216 -9.10 -8.36 -2.50
C GLY A 216 -8.27 -7.13 -2.90
N ILE A 217 -8.56 -5.97 -2.32
CA ILE A 217 -7.75 -4.76 -2.57
C ILE A 217 -6.37 -4.86 -1.90
N THR A 218 -6.30 -5.43 -0.69
CA THR A 218 -5.05 -5.62 0.04
C THR A 218 -4.12 -6.55 -0.75
N THR A 219 -4.64 -7.70 -1.21
CA THR A 219 -3.83 -8.65 -1.98
C THR A 219 -3.42 -8.10 -3.34
N LEU A 220 -4.31 -7.38 -4.03
CA LEU A 220 -3.99 -6.63 -5.25
C LEU A 220 -2.84 -5.64 -5.00
N SER A 221 -2.91 -4.89 -3.90
CA SER A 221 -1.89 -3.90 -3.53
C SER A 221 -0.56 -4.58 -3.24
N ILE A 222 -0.55 -5.67 -2.47
CA ILE A 222 0.66 -6.47 -2.22
C ILE A 222 1.24 -6.98 -3.54
N SER A 223 0.42 -7.51 -4.44
CA SER A 223 0.85 -8.02 -5.74
C SER A 223 1.57 -6.97 -6.58
N VAL A 224 0.96 -5.79 -6.72
CA VAL A 224 1.53 -4.68 -7.48
C VAL A 224 2.80 -4.18 -6.81
N LEU A 225 2.76 -3.92 -5.50
CA LEU A 225 3.89 -3.36 -4.76
C LEU A 225 5.08 -4.34 -4.73
N ALA A 226 4.86 -5.62 -4.44
CA ALA A 226 5.92 -6.63 -4.46
C ALA A 226 6.59 -6.71 -5.84
N THR A 227 5.80 -6.66 -6.91
CA THR A 227 6.30 -6.69 -8.30
C THR A 227 7.13 -5.43 -8.60
N LEU A 228 6.62 -4.25 -8.25
CA LEU A 228 7.35 -2.99 -8.41
C LEU A 228 8.65 -2.95 -7.61
N LEU A 229 8.63 -3.46 -6.37
CA LEU A 229 9.80 -3.53 -5.51
C LEU A 229 10.85 -4.46 -6.11
N PHE A 230 10.45 -5.64 -6.59
CA PHE A 230 11.33 -6.61 -7.25
C PHE A 230 12.06 -5.99 -8.45
N PHE A 231 11.31 -5.34 -9.35
CA PHE A 231 11.91 -4.66 -10.51
C PHE A 231 12.80 -3.49 -10.11
N THR A 232 12.37 -2.67 -9.14
CA THR A 232 13.17 -1.54 -8.64
C THR A 232 14.50 -2.01 -8.06
N LEU A 233 14.49 -3.03 -7.21
CA LEU A 233 15.71 -3.60 -6.61
C LEU A 233 16.61 -4.24 -7.66
N THR A 234 16.04 -4.94 -8.64
CA THR A 234 16.79 -5.56 -9.73
C THR A 234 17.53 -4.51 -10.56
N ILE A 235 16.82 -3.48 -11.03
CA ILE A 235 17.43 -2.36 -11.79
C ILE A 235 18.53 -1.68 -10.99
N MET A 236 18.27 -1.39 -9.71
CA MET A 236 19.27 -0.78 -8.83
C MET A 236 20.48 -1.67 -8.59
N GLY A 237 20.26 -2.98 -8.45
CA GLY A 237 21.31 -3.99 -8.31
C GLY A 237 22.23 -3.99 -9.52
N PHE A 238 21.65 -3.99 -10.73
CA PHE A 238 22.41 -3.87 -11.98
C PHE A 238 23.18 -2.56 -12.08
N ILE A 239 22.57 -1.41 -11.76
CA ILE A 239 23.25 -0.09 -11.81
C ILE A 239 24.44 -0.05 -10.84
N LYS A 240 24.27 -0.52 -9.61
CA LYS A 240 25.35 -0.56 -8.62
C LYS A 240 26.43 -1.56 -8.99
N GLY A 241 26.05 -2.75 -9.46
CA GLY A 241 26.97 -3.77 -9.94
C GLY A 241 27.83 -3.25 -11.10
N TYR A 242 27.19 -2.63 -12.10
CA TYR A 242 27.90 -2.00 -13.22
C TYR A 242 28.89 -0.93 -12.75
N ARG A 243 28.46 -0.05 -11.82
CA ARG A 243 29.34 0.99 -11.27
C ARG A 243 30.51 0.40 -10.48
N LEU A 244 30.33 -0.70 -9.75
CA LEU A 244 31.41 -1.34 -9.00
C LEU A 244 32.41 -2.05 -9.92
N THR A 245 31.94 -2.73 -10.97
CA THR A 245 32.78 -3.48 -11.90
C THR A 245 33.51 -2.57 -12.90
N PHE A 246 32.87 -1.49 -13.37
CA PHE A 246 33.41 -0.63 -14.44
C PHE A 246 33.73 0.81 -13.99
N GLY A 247 33.35 1.21 -12.77
CA GLY A 247 33.51 2.59 -12.28
C GLY A 247 34.81 2.91 -11.56
N HIS A 248 35.80 2.01 -11.55
CA HIS A 248 37.17 2.30 -11.08
C HIS A 248 38.13 2.46 -12.26
N LYS A 249 37.98 3.56 -13.03
CA LYS A 249 39.07 4.14 -13.83
C LYS A 249 38.71 5.56 -14.23
N GLY A 250 39.32 6.54 -13.57
CA GLY A 250 39.29 7.92 -14.04
C GLY A 250 39.26 9.01 -12.96
N SER A 251 40.12 8.94 -11.93
CA SER A 251 40.61 10.18 -11.29
C SER A 251 41.84 9.91 -10.42
N SER A 252 43.02 10.00 -11.04
CA SER A 252 44.10 10.78 -10.44
C SER A 252 44.77 11.48 -11.60
N LYS A 253 44.68 12.82 -11.58
CA LYS A 253 45.71 13.67 -12.16
C LYS A 253 47.04 13.43 -11.45
#